data_AF-A0A967WIF9-F1
#
_entry.id   AF-A0A967WIF9-F1
#
_cell.length_a   1.000
_cell.length_b   1.000
_cell.length_c   1.000
_cell.angle_alpha   90.00
_cell.angle_beta   90.00
_cell.angle_gamma   90.00
#
_symmetry.space_group_name_H-M   'P 1'
#
loop_
_entity.id
_entity.type
_entity.pdbx_description
1 polymer ?
#
loop_
_entity_poly.entity_id
_entity_poly.type
_entity_poly.pdbx_seq_one_letter_code
_entity_poly.pdbx_strand_id
1 'polypeptide(L)'
;MSAYRPDEVAFGRPATLPAAAGQRERHPLEKVLAEFRRRFGDVWVDLTRADQMEGRRFVEAFLDTEPNRLGEDFRGALFQRTGGHPLFTVELLRAMQERGDLVQSGDGEWVEGP
;
A
#
# COMPACT_ATOMS: atom_id res chain seq x y z
N MET A 1 -4.47 -6.83 -4.85
CA MET A 1 -3.86 -6.07 -3.75
C MET A 1 -3.77 -7.02 -2.56
N SER A 2 -2.58 -7.48 -2.20
CA SER A 2 -2.42 -8.47 -1.11
C SER A 2 -2.08 -7.74 0.19
N ALA A 3 -2.89 -7.94 1.22
CA ALA A 3 -2.52 -7.59 2.59
C ALA A 3 -1.77 -8.79 3.21
N TYR A 4 -0.63 -8.55 3.85
CA TYR A 4 0.15 -9.57 4.54
C TYR A 4 0.56 -9.07 5.93
N ARG A 5 0.60 -9.97 6.91
CA ARG A 5 0.97 -9.69 8.30
C ARG A 5 2.43 -10.05 8.57
N PRO A 6 3.33 -9.09 8.83
CA PRO A 6 4.76 -9.29 9.05
C PRO A 6 5.10 -10.56 9.85
N ASP A 7 4.44 -10.68 11.01
CA ASP A 7 4.58 -11.79 11.94
C ASP A 7 4.30 -13.15 11.31
N GLU A 8 3.26 -13.31 10.50
CA GLU A 8 2.82 -14.61 9.97
C GLU A 8 3.83 -15.27 9.02
N VAL A 9 4.60 -14.48 8.26
CA VAL A 9 5.66 -15.00 7.38
C VAL A 9 6.95 -15.20 8.15
N ALA A 10 7.31 -14.27 9.05
CA ALA A 10 8.50 -14.40 9.89
C ALA A 10 8.41 -15.62 10.81
N PHE A 11 7.20 -15.94 11.26
CA PHE A 11 6.93 -17.11 12.06
C PHE A 11 6.97 -18.42 11.27
N GLY A 12 6.89 -18.42 9.93
CA GLY A 12 6.88 -19.63 9.11
C GLY A 12 5.57 -20.43 9.19
N ARG A 13 5.26 -21.23 8.17
CA ARG A 13 4.04 -22.06 8.15
C ARG A 13 4.24 -23.36 8.94
N PRO A 14 3.19 -23.93 9.56
CA PRO A 14 3.28 -25.29 10.07
C PRO A 14 3.58 -26.26 8.92
N ALA A 15 4.57 -27.13 9.10
CA ALA A 15 4.95 -28.10 8.06
C ALA A 15 3.76 -29.01 7.70
N THR A 16 3.43 -29.06 6.42
CA THR A 16 2.35 -29.89 5.87
C THR A 16 2.72 -31.36 5.74
N LEU A 17 4.01 -31.71 5.90
CA LEU A 17 4.49 -33.08 5.85
C LEU A 17 4.51 -33.70 7.26
N PRO A 18 3.92 -34.90 7.46
CA PRO A 18 3.88 -35.56 8.76
C PRO A 18 5.28 -35.91 9.32
N ALA A 19 6.28 -36.05 8.45
CA ALA A 19 7.68 -36.26 8.84
C ALA A 19 8.36 -35.01 9.43
N ALA A 20 7.71 -33.85 9.38
CA ALA A 20 8.21 -32.57 9.87
C ALA A 20 7.25 -31.92 10.88
N ALA A 21 6.37 -32.71 11.52
CA ALA A 21 5.45 -32.23 12.55
C ALA A 21 6.23 -31.55 13.69
N GLY A 22 6.14 -30.22 13.77
CA GLY A 22 6.88 -29.38 14.72
C GLY A 22 7.93 -28.46 14.10
N GLN A 23 8.29 -28.64 12.83
CA GLN A 23 9.13 -27.68 12.09
C GLN A 23 8.25 -26.62 11.42
N ARG A 24 8.67 -25.37 11.53
CA ARG A 24 8.08 -24.25 10.81
C ARG A 24 8.84 -24.07 9.50
N GLU A 25 8.14 -24.22 8.39
CA GLU A 25 8.70 -24.11 7.05
C GLU A 25 8.72 -22.64 6.63
N ARG A 26 9.80 -22.20 5.94
CA ARG A 26 9.89 -20.82 5.43
C ARG A 26 8.68 -20.50 4.56
N HIS A 27 8.05 -19.36 4.82
CA HIS A 27 6.85 -19.00 4.10
C HIS A 27 7.20 -18.66 2.64
N PRO A 28 6.47 -19.18 1.63
CA PRO A 28 6.76 -18.90 0.21
C PRO A 28 6.83 -17.40 -0.13
N LEU A 29 6.11 -16.57 0.63
CA LEU A 29 6.15 -15.12 0.52
C LEU A 29 7.48 -14.50 0.94
N GLU A 30 8.33 -15.13 1.76
CA GLU A 30 9.66 -14.58 2.10
C GLU A 30 10.50 -14.33 0.85
N LYS A 31 10.43 -15.22 -0.14
CA LYS A 31 11.17 -15.08 -1.40
C LYS A 31 10.64 -13.91 -2.22
N VAL A 32 9.31 -13.82 -2.34
CA VAL A 32 8.65 -12.71 -3.06
C VAL A 32 8.97 -11.39 -2.39
N LEU A 33 8.96 -11.35 -1.06
CA LEU A 33 9.23 -10.17 -0.26
C LEU A 33 10.69 -9.70 -0.39
N ALA A 34 11.64 -10.62 -0.44
CA ALA A 34 13.04 -10.30 -0.72
C ALA A 34 13.22 -9.66 -2.12
N GLU A 35 12.50 -10.15 -3.12
CA GLU A 35 12.49 -9.55 -4.47
C GLU A 35 11.85 -8.15 -4.46
N PHE A 36 10.74 -7.97 -3.75
CA PHE A 36 10.11 -6.66 -3.55
C PHE A 36 11.08 -5.68 -2.87
N ARG A 37 11.76 -6.09 -1.80
CA ARG A 37 12.75 -5.25 -1.09
C ARG A 37 13.93 -4.88 -2.00
N ARG A 38 14.39 -5.80 -2.84
CA ARG A 38 15.47 -5.53 -3.81
C ARG A 38 15.03 -4.56 -4.91
N ARG A 39 13.77 -4.66 -5.36
CA ARG A 39 13.21 -3.87 -6.47
C ARG A 39 12.77 -2.47 -6.04
N PHE A 40 12.17 -2.34 -4.86
CA PHE A 40 11.51 -1.13 -4.38
C PHE A 40 12.19 -0.51 -3.14
N GLY A 41 13.26 -1.12 -2.61
CA GLY A 41 13.96 -0.64 -1.43
C GLY A 41 13.27 -1.00 -0.11
N ASP A 42 13.62 -0.32 0.98
CA ASP A 42 13.09 -0.54 2.32
C ASP A 42 11.79 0.27 2.59
N VAL A 43 10.84 0.19 1.66
CA VAL A 43 9.54 0.85 1.80
C VAL A 43 8.56 -0.11 2.48
N TRP A 44 8.61 -0.13 3.81
CA TRP A 44 7.68 -0.88 4.65
C TRP A 44 6.66 0.06 5.27
N VAL A 45 5.39 -0.21 5.07
CA VAL A 45 4.29 0.54 5.70
C VAL A 45 3.51 -0.42 6.59
N ASP A 46 3.57 -0.21 7.90
CA ASP A 46 2.77 -0.97 8.86
C ASP A 46 1.32 -0.48 8.82
N LEU A 47 0.44 -1.29 8.21
CA LEU A 47 -0.99 -0.98 8.09
C LEU A 47 -1.76 -1.11 9.41
N THR A 48 -1.12 -1.66 10.46
CA THR A 48 -1.73 -2.01 11.76
C THR A 48 -1.53 -0.91 12.81
N ARG A 49 -0.44 -0.15 12.71
CA ARG A 49 -0.08 0.95 13.59
C ARG A 49 0.00 2.25 12.80
N ALA A 50 -1.10 2.65 12.18
CA ALA A 50 -1.14 3.91 11.47
C ALA A 50 -1.03 5.09 12.46
N ASP A 51 0.19 5.48 12.82
CA ASP A 51 0.48 6.81 13.35
C ASP A 51 0.02 7.83 12.29
N GLN A 52 -0.55 8.97 12.71
CA GLN A 52 -1.00 10.01 11.77
C GLN A 52 0.14 10.47 10.86
N MET A 53 1.37 10.50 11.37
CA MET A 53 2.56 10.84 10.59
C MET A 53 2.92 9.77 9.53
N GLU A 54 2.77 8.49 9.86
CA GLU A 54 2.99 7.39 8.90
C GLU A 54 1.88 7.32 7.86
N GLY A 55 0.63 7.53 8.26
CA GLY A 55 -0.51 7.60 7.35
C GLY A 55 -0.38 8.75 6.35
N ARG A 56 0.11 9.91 6.78
CA ARG A 56 0.36 11.05 5.89
C ARG A 56 1.45 10.74 4.87
N ARG A 57 2.57 10.16 5.32
CA ARG A 57 3.65 9.71 4.42
C ARG A 57 3.18 8.65 3.43
N PHE A 58 2.31 7.74 3.86
CA PHE A 58 1.71 6.76 2.95
C PHE A 58 0.92 7.46 1.84
N VAL A 59 0.04 8.40 2.17
CA VAL A 59 -0.78 9.11 1.17
C VAL A 59 0.11 9.82 0.14
N GLU A 60 1.13 10.55 0.61
CA GLU A 60 2.08 11.25 -0.26
C GLU A 60 2.84 10.28 -1.17
N ALA A 61 3.49 9.27 -0.57
CA ALA A 61 4.27 8.29 -1.32
C ALA A 61 3.41 7.50 -2.31
N PHE A 62 2.15 7.20 -1.96
CA PHE A 62 1.23 6.49 -2.83
C PHE A 62 0.84 7.34 -4.05
N LEU A 63 0.50 8.61 -3.85
CA LEU A 63 0.18 9.51 -4.96
C LEU A 63 1.39 9.71 -5.89
N ASP A 64 2.59 9.82 -5.32
CA ASP A 64 3.83 10.01 -6.08
C ASP A 64 4.27 8.74 -6.86
N THR A 65 3.57 7.61 -6.73
CA THR A 65 3.83 6.42 -7.58
C THR A 65 3.42 6.61 -9.02
N GLU A 66 2.47 7.51 -9.29
CA GLU A 66 2.01 7.85 -10.62
C GLU A 66 2.17 9.37 -10.86
N PRO A 67 2.53 9.80 -12.08
CA PRO A 67 2.57 11.22 -12.41
C PRO A 67 1.23 11.88 -12.09
N ASN A 68 1.24 12.97 -11.33
CA ASN A 68 0.04 13.66 -10.90
C ASN A 68 0.30 15.16 -10.68
N ARG A 69 -0.75 15.97 -10.79
CA ARG A 69 -0.76 17.39 -10.37
C ARG A 69 -1.69 17.63 -9.19
N LEU A 70 -1.69 16.68 -8.25
CA LEU A 70 -2.53 16.75 -7.07
C LEU A 70 -1.81 17.54 -5.99
N GLY A 71 -2.29 18.77 -5.77
CA GLY A 71 -1.69 19.73 -4.86
C GLY A 71 -1.90 19.39 -3.38
N GLU A 72 -1.30 20.20 -2.52
CA GLU A 72 -1.33 20.00 -1.06
C GLU A 72 -2.74 20.00 -0.48
N ASP A 73 -3.65 20.83 -1.02
CA ASP A 73 -5.04 20.89 -0.58
C ASP A 73 -5.76 19.56 -0.84
N PHE A 74 -5.57 18.96 -2.01
CA PHE A 74 -6.11 17.64 -2.34
C PHE A 74 -5.51 16.57 -1.42
N ARG A 75 -4.19 16.56 -1.25
CA ARG A 75 -3.48 15.61 -0.38
C ARG A 75 -3.95 15.70 1.07
N GLY A 76 -4.16 16.93 1.56
CA GLY A 76 -4.74 17.24 2.87
C GLY A 76 -6.16 16.71 3.02
N ALA A 77 -7.03 17.02 2.06
CA ALA A 77 -8.42 16.56 2.08
C ALA A 77 -8.53 15.04 2.01
N LEU A 78 -7.70 14.40 1.17
CA LEU A 78 -7.62 12.95 1.07
C LEU A 78 -7.20 12.32 2.40
N PHE A 79 -6.12 12.83 3.00
CA PHE A 79 -5.65 12.36 4.30
C PHE A 79 -6.69 12.53 5.40
N GLN A 80 -7.37 13.68 5.48
CA GLN A 80 -8.42 13.92 6.47
C GLN A 80 -9.60 12.96 6.32
N ARG A 81 -10.01 12.66 5.08
CA ARG A 81 -11.14 11.76 4.79
C ARG A 81 -10.80 10.29 5.06
N THR A 82 -9.55 9.89 4.86
CA THR A 82 -9.12 8.50 5.01
C THR A 82 -8.46 8.21 6.35
N GLY A 83 -8.12 9.26 7.12
CA GLY A 83 -7.28 9.16 8.31
C GLY A 83 -5.87 8.66 8.01
N GLY A 84 -5.43 8.72 6.75
CA GLY A 84 -4.19 8.08 6.30
C GLY A 84 -4.26 6.55 6.23
N HIS A 85 -5.44 5.94 6.36
CA HIS A 85 -5.57 4.50 6.23
C HIS A 85 -5.33 4.06 4.77
N PRO A 86 -4.42 3.10 4.54
CA PRO A 86 -4.02 2.73 3.18
C PRO A 86 -5.14 2.18 2.31
N LEU A 87 -5.96 1.27 2.85
CA LEU A 87 -7.10 0.71 2.13
C LEU A 87 -8.09 1.82 1.74
N PHE A 88 -8.47 2.67 2.69
CA PHE A 88 -9.44 3.74 2.42
C PHE A 88 -8.90 4.79 1.44
N THR A 89 -7.61 5.09 1.48
CA THR A 89 -6.95 5.97 0.51
C THR A 89 -7.07 5.43 -0.91
N VAL A 90 -6.75 4.15 -1.10
CA VAL A 90 -6.80 3.51 -2.42
C VAL A 90 -8.24 3.40 -2.93
N GLU A 91 -9.17 2.97 -2.08
CA GLU A 91 -10.57 2.84 -2.47
C GLU A 91 -11.22 4.19 -2.79
N LEU A 92 -10.91 5.25 -2.03
CA LEU A 92 -11.45 6.58 -2.31
C LEU A 92 -10.92 7.13 -3.64
N LEU A 93 -9.61 7.00 -3.90
CA LEU A 93 -9.02 7.43 -5.18
C LEU A 93 -9.62 6.67 -6.36
N ARG A 94 -9.76 5.35 -6.24
CA ARG A 94 -10.40 4.54 -7.27
C ARG A 94 -11.84 4.98 -7.54
N ALA A 95 -12.61 5.25 -6.49
CA ALA A 95 -13.98 5.71 -6.63
C ALA A 95 -14.05 7.11 -7.28
N MET A 96 -13.07 7.99 -7.02
CA MET A 96 -12.94 9.28 -7.70
C MET A 96 -12.62 9.12 -9.19
N GLN A 97 -11.74 8.18 -9.55
CA GLN A 97 -11.45 7.85 -10.95
C GLN A 97 -12.67 7.31 -11.68
N GLU A 98 -13.41 6.38 -11.06
CA GLU A 98 -14.62 5.78 -11.63
C GLU A 98 -15.75 6.80 -11.87
N ARG A 99 -15.83 7.84 -11.04
CA ARG A 99 -16.80 8.94 -11.17
C ARG A 99 -16.35 10.05 -12.12
N GLY A 100 -15.07 10.10 -12.48
CA GLY A 100 -14.48 11.20 -13.23
C GLY A 100 -14.07 12.41 -12.38
N ASP A 101 -14.10 12.29 -11.05
CA ASP A 101 -13.56 13.30 -10.12
C ASP A 101 -12.02 13.36 -10.21
N LEU A 102 -11.38 12.30 -10.69
CA LEU A 102 -9.95 12.23 -10.98
C LEU A 102 -9.76 11.69 -12.41
N VAL A 103 -9.08 12.44 -13.26
CA VAL A 103 -8.90 12.11 -14.68
C VAL A 103 -7.43 12.19 -15.09
N GLN A 104 -7.05 11.45 -16.12
CA GLN A 104 -5.71 11.55 -16.68
C GLN A 104 -5.67 12.68 -17.72
N SER A 105 -4.74 13.62 -17.53
CA SER A 105 -4.41 14.68 -18.48
C SER A 105 -3.87 14.10 -19.79
N GLY A 106 -3.87 14.91 -20.85
CA GLY A 106 -3.20 14.57 -22.12
C GLY A 106 -1.70 14.27 -21.97
N ASP A 107 -1.08 14.79 -20.91
CA ASP A 107 0.33 14.54 -20.56
C ASP A 107 0.54 13.23 -19.75
N GLY A 108 -0.53 12.47 -19.48
CA GLY A 108 -0.47 11.23 -18.70
C GLY A 108 -0.49 11.43 -17.17
N GLU A 109 -0.66 12.66 -16.70
CA GLU A 109 -0.69 13.01 -15.27
C GLU A 109 -2.11 12.98 -14.71
N TRP A 110 -2.31 12.43 -13.52
CA TRP A 110 -3.59 12.51 -12.81
C TRP A 110 -3.88 13.93 -12.32
N VAL A 111 -5.08 14.43 -12.62
CA VAL A 111 -5.58 15.76 -12.25
C VAL A 111 -7.01 15.67 -11.72
N GLU A 112 -7.43 16.65 -10.94
CA GLU A 112 -8.83 16.80 -10.51
C GLU A 112 -9.72 17.03 -11.75
N GLY A 113 -10.87 16.35 -11.77
CA GLY A 113 -11.88 16.49 -12.81
C GLY A 113 -12.54 17.87 -12.81
N PRO A 114 -13.13 18.29 -13.96
CA PRO A 114 -13.82 19.58 -14.10
C PRO A 114 -15.14 19.68 -13.33
#